data_AF-A0A7L4ZX42-F1
#
_entry.id   AF-A0A7L4ZX42-F1
#
_cell.length_a   1.000
_cell.length_b   1.000
_cell.length_c   1.000
_cell.angle_alpha   90.00
_cell.angle_beta   90.00
_cell.angle_gamma   90.00
#
_symmetry.space_group_name_H-M   'P 1'
#
loop_
_entity.id
_entity.type
_entity.pdbx_description
1 polymer ?
#
loop_
_entity_poly.entity_id
_entity_poly.type
_entity_poly.pdbx_seq_one_letter_code
_entity_poly.pdbx_strand_id
1 'polypeptide(L)'
;MESTLLLSESPWYMLRVHVEASGPVAALFLITHTRRGTDVHEFELPYMLWESLGTRAAADLVARHYRQHYPEAVRRLGARIVQRRIAARLALHYGELHPRPHS
;
A
#
# COMPACT_ATOMS: atom_id res chain seq x y z
N MET A 1 -36.45 -28.17 8.74
CA MET A 1 -36.31 -26.70 8.84
C MET A 1 -34.87 -26.39 9.22
N GLU A 2 -33.98 -26.38 8.23
CA GLU A 2 -32.59 -25.97 8.43
C GLU A 2 -32.52 -24.45 8.36
N SER A 3 -32.25 -23.82 9.51
CA SER A 3 -31.94 -22.40 9.57
C SER A 3 -30.47 -22.22 9.18
N THR A 4 -30.22 -22.00 7.88
CA THR A 4 -28.90 -21.55 7.41
C THR A 4 -28.69 -20.13 7.91
N LEU A 5 -27.92 -20.00 9.00
CA LEU A 5 -27.38 -18.74 9.45
C LEU A 5 -26.50 -18.16 8.34
N LEU A 6 -27.05 -17.24 7.55
CA LEU A 6 -26.28 -16.30 6.74
C LEU A 6 -25.59 -15.35 7.73
N LEU A 7 -24.47 -15.82 8.30
CA LEU A 7 -23.50 -14.95 8.92
C LEU A 7 -23.13 -13.91 7.85
N SER A 8 -23.56 -12.68 8.07
CA SER A 8 -23.08 -11.51 7.33
C SER A 8 -21.61 -11.36 7.70
N GLU A 9 -20.79 -12.17 7.03
CA GLU A 9 -19.36 -12.26 7.20
C GLU A 9 -18.77 -10.97 6.65
N SER A 10 -18.56 -9.98 7.51
CA SER A 10 -17.76 -8.80 7.15
C SER A 10 -16.39 -9.30 6.69
N PRO A 11 -16.04 -9.19 5.40
CA PRO A 11 -14.76 -9.68 4.95
C PRO A 11 -13.71 -8.73 5.50
N TRP A 12 -12.88 -9.24 6.42
CA TRP A 12 -11.73 -8.49 6.90
C TRP A 12 -10.76 -8.27 5.72
N TYR A 13 -10.42 -7.01 5.48
CA TYR A 13 -9.39 -6.62 4.53
C TYR A 13 -8.33 -5.83 5.31
N MET A 14 -7.07 -6.18 5.08
CA MET A 14 -5.95 -5.41 5.61
C MET A 14 -4.93 -5.20 4.50
N LEU A 15 -4.53 -3.95 4.30
CA LEU A 15 -3.37 -3.62 3.48
C LEU A 15 -2.19 -3.29 4.40
N ARG A 16 -1.10 -4.03 4.23
CA ARG A 16 0.23 -3.67 4.72
C ARG A 16 1.06 -3.20 3.53
N VAL A 17 1.85 -2.15 3.75
CA VAL A 17 2.77 -1.61 2.75
C VAL A 17 4.15 -1.73 3.34
N HIS A 18 5.03 -2.42 2.63
CA HIS A 18 6.45 -2.46 2.92
C HIS A 18 7.20 -1.76 1.79
N VAL A 19 8.31 -1.13 2.14
CA VAL A 19 9.14 -0.39 1.19
C VAL A 19 10.57 -0.75 1.51
N GLU A 20 11.33 -1.10 0.47
CA GLU A 20 12.75 -1.42 0.55
C GLU A 20 13.51 -0.65 -0.51
N ALA A 21 14.78 -0.36 -0.22
CA ALA A 21 15.67 0.20 -1.22
C ALA A 21 16.17 -0.93 -2.13
N SER A 22 15.99 -0.77 -3.44
CA SER A 22 16.47 -1.70 -4.46
C SER A 22 17.18 -0.91 -5.55
N GLY A 23 18.48 -0.66 -5.37
CA GLY A 23 19.28 0.14 -6.30
C GLY A 23 18.65 1.52 -6.58
N PRO A 24 18.28 1.84 -7.84
CA PRO A 24 17.72 3.14 -8.21
C PRO A 24 16.21 3.29 -7.92
N VAL A 25 15.55 2.28 -7.33
CA VAL A 25 14.12 2.30 -7.04
C VAL A 25 13.82 2.04 -5.56
N ALA A 26 12.66 2.52 -5.12
CA ALA A 26 11.98 2.02 -3.93
C ALA A 26 11.05 0.88 -4.35
N ALA A 27 11.32 -0.34 -3.91
CA ALA A 27 10.45 -1.48 -4.13
C ALA A 27 9.33 -1.45 -3.08
N LEU A 28 8.08 -1.33 -3.52
CA LEU A 28 6.90 -1.35 -2.66
C LEU A 28 6.22 -2.71 -2.72
N PHE A 29 6.11 -3.38 -1.58
CA PHE A 29 5.33 -4.61 -1.43
C PHE A 29 3.96 -4.27 -0.81
N LEU A 30 2.91 -4.42 -1.61
CA LEU A 30 1.52 -4.19 -1.25
C LEU A 30 0.89 -5.52 -0.84
N ILE A 31 0.83 -5.77 0.46
CA ILE A 31 0.41 -7.05 1.04
C ILE A 31 -1.05 -6.93 1.47
N THR A 32 -1.93 -7.65 0.78
CA THR A 32 -3.37 -7.66 1.03
C THR A 32 -3.75 -8.95 1.75
N HIS A 33 -4.12 -8.85 3.01
CA HIS A 33 -4.71 -9.97 3.74
C HIS A 33 -6.22 -9.95 3.61
N THR A 34 -6.76 -11.10 3.24
CA THR A 34 -8.20 -11.36 3.17
C THR A 34 -8.52 -12.66 3.90
N ARG A 35 -9.81 -12.94 4.04
CA ARG A 35 -10.27 -14.23 4.60
C ARG A 35 -9.91 -15.44 3.75
N ARG A 36 -9.61 -15.24 2.47
CA ARG A 36 -9.29 -16.32 1.51
C ARG A 36 -7.79 -16.54 1.36
N GLY A 37 -6.95 -15.65 1.89
CA GLY A 37 -5.51 -15.75 1.75
C GLY A 37 -4.81 -14.40 1.78
N THR A 38 -3.53 -14.42 1.42
CA THR A 38 -2.68 -13.24 1.35
C THR A 38 -2.18 -13.07 -0.08
N ASP A 39 -2.42 -11.90 -0.65
CA ASP A 39 -1.89 -11.50 -1.94
C ASP A 39 -0.74 -10.52 -1.73
N VAL A 40 0.34 -10.66 -2.50
CA VAL A 40 1.49 -9.76 -2.49
C VAL A 40 1.66 -9.20 -3.89
N HIS A 41 1.71 -7.88 -3.99
CA HIS A 41 1.95 -7.19 -5.25
C HIS A 41 3.12 -6.22 -5.12
N GLU A 42 4.05 -6.31 -6.06
CA GLU A 42 5.23 -5.45 -6.09
C GLU A 42 5.03 -4.27 -7.04
N PHE A 43 5.49 -3.10 -6.64
CA PHE A 43 5.57 -1.90 -7.46
C PHE A 43 6.94 -1.25 -7.29
N GLU A 44 7.68 -1.11 -8.37
CA GLU A 44 8.95 -0.38 -8.36
C GLU A 44 8.70 1.11 -8.62
N LEU A 45 9.07 1.95 -7.67
CA LEU A 45 8.99 3.41 -7.78
C LEU A 45 10.39 4.00 -7.93
N PRO A 46 10.79 4.49 -9.11
CA PRO A 46 12.08 5.15 -9.28
C PRO A 46 12.23 6.35 -8.34
N TYR A 47 13.38 6.45 -7.65
CA TYR A 47 13.62 7.55 -6.70
C TYR A 47 13.54 8.91 -7.38
N MET A 48 14.12 9.04 -8.58
CA MET A 48 14.04 10.29 -9.36
C MET A 48 12.60 10.72 -9.65
N LEU A 49 11.71 9.76 -9.94
CA LEU A 49 10.29 10.05 -10.17
C LEU A 49 9.60 10.47 -8.88
N TRP A 50 9.87 9.75 -7.79
CA TRP A 50 9.32 10.09 -6.48
C TRP A 50 9.77 11.48 -6.04
N GLU A 51 11.05 11.81 -6.12
CA GLU A 51 11.59 13.12 -5.76
C GLU A 51 10.95 14.24 -6.58
N SER A 52 10.77 14.02 -7.89
CA SER A 52 10.13 14.98 -8.80
C SER A 52 8.65 15.20 -8.48
N LEU A 53 7.92 14.14 -8.11
CA LEU A 53 6.48 14.21 -7.81
C LEU A 53 6.18 14.68 -6.37
N GLY A 54 7.09 14.38 -5.44
CA GLY A 54 6.83 14.40 -4.00
C GLY A 54 5.99 13.21 -3.52
N THR A 55 6.09 12.92 -2.22
CA THR A 55 5.51 11.72 -1.58
C THR A 55 4.00 11.58 -1.76
N ARG A 56 3.25 12.69 -1.75
CA ARG A 56 1.78 12.63 -1.90
C ARG A 56 1.36 12.16 -3.29
N ALA A 57 1.97 12.70 -4.34
CA ALA A 57 1.64 12.36 -5.72
C ALA A 57 2.19 10.98 -6.10
N ALA A 58 3.38 10.62 -5.61
CA ALA A 58 3.91 9.27 -5.73
C ALA A 58 2.98 8.22 -5.06
N ALA A 59 2.50 8.49 -3.85
CA ALA A 59 1.55 7.60 -3.19
C ALA A 59 0.23 7.45 -3.95
N ASP A 60 -0.25 8.52 -4.59
CA ASP A 60 -1.46 8.48 -5.41
C ASP A 60 -1.24 7.66 -6.70
N LEU A 61 -0.06 7.75 -7.33
CA LEU A 61 0.35 6.88 -8.44
C LEU A 61 0.28 5.40 -8.05
N VAL A 62 0.93 5.02 -6.95
CA VAL A 62 0.92 3.64 -6.45
C VAL A 62 -0.50 3.20 -6.06
N ALA A 63 -1.28 4.07 -5.41
CA ALA A 63 -2.66 3.75 -5.03
C ALA A 63 -3.57 3.50 -6.25
N ARG A 64 -3.39 4.26 -7.35
CA ARG A 64 -4.10 4.02 -8.61
C ARG A 64 -3.69 2.68 -9.23
N HIS A 65 -2.39 2.38 -9.25
CA HIS A 65 -1.87 1.09 -9.71
C HIS A 65 -2.46 -0.05 -8.91
N TYR A 66 -2.39 0.01 -7.58
CA TYR A 66 -2.97 -0.98 -6.68
C TYR A 66 -4.47 -1.18 -6.92
N ARG A 67 -5.24 -0.11 -7.14
CA ARG A 67 -6.67 -0.19 -7.45
C ARG A 67 -6.96 -0.92 -8.77
N GLN A 68 -6.08 -0.83 -9.77
CA GLN A 68 -6.24 -1.54 -11.03
C GLN A 68 -6.09 -3.06 -10.84
N HIS A 69 -5.19 -3.49 -9.94
CA HIS A 69 -4.97 -4.90 -9.64
C HIS A 69 -5.94 -5.46 -8.58
N TYR A 70 -6.32 -4.66 -7.58
CA TYR A 70 -7.13 -5.08 -6.43
C TYR A 70 -8.31 -4.12 -6.16
N PRO A 71 -9.25 -3.96 -7.12
CA PRO A 71 -10.35 -3.00 -6.99
C PRO A 71 -11.25 -3.30 -5.79
N GLU A 72 -11.49 -4.57 -5.47
CA GLU A 72 -12.31 -4.95 -4.32
C GLU A 72 -11.66 -4.59 -2.99
N ALA A 73 -10.34 -4.82 -2.86
CA ALA A 73 -9.61 -4.46 -1.66
C ALA A 73 -9.66 -2.95 -1.43
N VAL A 74 -9.48 -2.15 -2.49
CA VAL A 74 -9.61 -0.68 -2.41
C VAL A 74 -11.02 -0.24 -2.06
N ARG A 75 -12.05 -0.89 -2.61
CA ARG A 75 -13.46 -0.61 -2.28
C ARG A 75 -13.76 -0.86 -0.80
N ARG A 76 -13.22 -1.94 -0.24
CA ARG A 76 -13.46 -2.36 1.16
C ARG A 76 -12.63 -1.55 2.16
N LEU A 77 -11.38 -1.23 1.82
CA LEU A 77 -10.49 -0.44 2.67
C LEU A 77 -10.75 1.07 2.60
N GLY A 78 -11.25 1.55 1.45
CA GLY A 78 -11.41 2.96 1.14
C GLY A 78 -10.16 3.57 0.49
N ALA A 79 -10.34 4.19 -0.69
CA ALA A 79 -9.24 4.74 -1.49
C ALA A 79 -8.34 5.74 -0.75
N ARG A 80 -8.95 6.62 0.07
CA ARG A 80 -8.20 7.60 0.87
C ARG A 80 -7.35 6.94 1.97
N ILE A 81 -7.83 5.83 2.54
CA ILE A 81 -7.09 5.08 3.57
C ILE A 81 -5.90 4.36 2.93
N VAL A 82 -6.11 3.74 1.76
CA VAL A 82 -5.03 3.10 0.98
C VAL A 82 -3.94 4.12 0.63
N GLN A 83 -4.31 5.26 0.04
CA GLN A 83 -3.37 6.32 -0.34
C GLN A 83 -2.60 6.86 0.88
N ARG A 84 -3.27 7.07 2.01
CA ARG A 84 -2.61 7.48 3.26
C ARG A 84 -1.62 6.46 3.79
N ARG A 85 -1.95 5.16 3.77
CA ARG A 85 -1.04 4.09 4.21
C ARG A 85 0.21 4.03 3.34
N ILE A 86 0.06 4.11 2.03
CA ILE A 86 1.18 4.15 1.09
C ILE A 86 2.04 5.39 1.36
N ALA A 87 1.42 6.57 1.46
CA ALA A 87 2.13 7.82 1.72
C ALA A 87 2.90 7.79 3.05
N ALA A 88 2.32 7.23 4.10
CA ALA A 88 2.97 7.10 5.40
C ALA A 88 4.21 6.20 5.33
N ARG A 89 4.11 5.05 4.65
CA ARG A 89 5.25 4.13 4.52
C ARG A 89 6.36 4.72 3.64
N LEU A 90 6.01 5.38 2.54
CA LEU A 90 6.96 6.14 1.72
C LEU A 90 7.66 7.23 2.53
N ALA A 91 6.92 8.04 3.29
CA ALA A 91 7.52 9.09 4.12
C ALA A 91 8.49 8.54 5.18
N LEU A 92 8.14 7.42 5.79
CA LEU A 92 9.02 6.75 6.76
C LEU A 92 10.31 6.25 6.10
N HIS A 93 10.20 5.55 4.96
CA HIS A 93 11.35 5.08 4.18
C HIS A 93 12.25 6.24 3.74
N TYR A 94 11.67 7.36 3.32
CA TYR A 94 12.44 8.54 2.95
C TYR A 94 13.26 9.09 4.13
N GLY A 95 12.70 9.07 5.34
CA GLY A 95 13.41 9.44 6.57
C GLY A 95 14.50 8.45 6.98
N GLU A 96 14.31 7.16 6.72
CA GLU A 96 15.33 6.11 6.92
C GLU A 96 16.53 6.31 5.97
N LEU A 97 16.29 6.74 4.73
CA LEU A 97 17.35 7.05 3.76
C LEU A 97 18.09 8.36 4.04
N HIS A 98 17.43 9.34 4.67
CA HIS A 98 17.98 10.67 4.94
C HIS A 98 17.96 10.96 6.45
N PRO A 99 18.71 10.20 7.27
CA PRO A 99 18.79 10.46 8.70
C PRO A 99 19.31 11.87 8.92
N ARG A 100 18.62 12.65 9.76
CA ARG A 100 19.13 13.98 10.15
C ARG A 100 20.49 13.79 10.84
N PRO A 101 21.49 14.63 10.53
CA PRO A 101 22.75 14.58 11.27
C PRO A 101 22.45 14.86 12.75
N HIS A 102 22.86 13.94 13.62
CA HIS A 102 22.83 14.18 15.06
C HIS A 102 23.71 15.41 15.34
N SER A 103 23.09 16.47 15.85
CA SER A 103 23.77 17.68 16.33
C SER A 103 24.39 17.46 17.70
#